data_AF-A0A1B2I233-F1
#
_entry.id   AF-A0A1B2I233-F1
#
_cell.length_a   1.000
_cell.length_b   1.000
_cell.length_c   1.000
_cell.angle_alpha   90.00
_cell.angle_beta   90.00
_cell.angle_gamma   90.00
#
_symmetry.space_group_name_H-M   'P 1'
#
loop_
_entity.id
_entity.type
_entity.pdbx_description
1 polymer ?
#
loop_
_entity_poly.entity_id
_entity_poly.type
_entity_poly.pdbx_seq_one_letter_code
_entity_poly.pdbx_strand_id
1 'polypeptide(L)'
;MISLVRTGPESIAIKLSSEVSEIRHKLGAWGTLISLDAESALRKYGPTRRLVFLTARTEEGAPLYETYVSENPLELLLTTLINSRMTGGIDSVSMMPGYIMMRLMGNLKRGIGAIQRDIGGEIIDRDPIFRPDIPGTSSIIYFTPKSLAKSIPVDDMYNKALLVHTRSKGAIVQYLSLHGIEYLGDALGTPDWNDVEIKICDSDGLFDLHRQRLLTVTQGMQIGIVLEEKWEREQALTRRTIPVYMMKLYTPVDIQTIKKLAMGLEYNDRGQRFVDFDVYHGDRKISAFTELEKNPGKTRNEIGIMNRNEILKNIDIDSINELIRLEAEIDRQRKRPVGAKADT
;
A
#
# COMPACT_ATOMS: atom_id res chain seq x y z
N MET A 1 -7.57 1.34 -7.19
CA MET A 1 -6.98 0.92 -8.48
C MET A 1 -5.63 0.29 -8.18
N ILE A 2 -5.20 -0.72 -8.94
CA ILE A 2 -3.91 -1.38 -8.67
C ILE A 2 -2.74 -0.39 -8.79
N SER A 3 -1.92 -0.29 -7.74
CA SER A 3 -0.67 0.47 -7.78
C SER A 3 0.49 -0.52 -7.77
N LEU A 4 1.40 -0.34 -8.72
CA LEU A 4 2.55 -1.22 -8.91
C LEU A 4 3.87 -0.58 -8.54
N VAL A 5 3.94 0.74 -8.42
CA VAL A 5 5.19 1.46 -8.16
C VAL A 5 4.92 2.58 -7.16
N ARG A 6 5.81 2.72 -6.17
CA ARG A 6 5.78 3.81 -5.19
C ARG A 6 7.20 4.30 -4.94
N THR A 7 7.37 5.62 -4.84
CA THR A 7 8.62 6.20 -4.37
C THR A 7 8.85 5.83 -2.90
N GLY A 8 10.06 5.41 -2.58
CA GLY A 8 10.52 5.21 -1.22
C GLY A 8 11.05 6.51 -0.58
N PRO A 9 11.68 6.37 0.60
CA PRO A 9 12.10 7.49 1.44
C PRO A 9 12.99 8.52 0.73
N GLU A 10 12.91 9.75 1.22
CA GLU A 10 13.79 10.84 0.83
C GLU A 10 14.68 11.19 2.02
N SER A 11 15.99 11.14 1.82
CA SER A 11 16.94 11.37 2.89
C SER A 11 18.27 11.88 2.40
N ILE A 12 18.96 12.61 3.28
CA ILE A 12 20.35 13.03 3.11
C ILE A 12 21.17 12.59 4.33
N ALA A 13 22.46 12.43 4.11
CA ALA A 13 23.44 12.31 5.18
C ALA A 13 24.28 13.60 5.24
N ILE A 14 24.45 14.12 6.45
CA ILE A 14 25.28 15.29 6.74
C ILE A 14 26.42 14.84 7.65
N LYS A 15 27.66 15.12 7.26
CA LYS A 15 28.84 14.90 8.08
C LYS A 15 29.46 16.23 8.48
N LEU A 16 29.73 16.41 9.78
CA LEU A 16 30.31 17.62 10.34
C LEU A 16 31.72 17.40 10.89
N SER A 17 32.59 18.38 10.70
CA SER A 17 33.91 18.51 11.33
C SER A 17 33.96 19.58 12.42
N SER A 18 33.11 20.61 12.35
CA SER A 18 32.97 21.65 13.38
C SER A 18 31.55 22.22 13.40
N GLU A 19 31.28 23.25 14.21
CA GLU A 19 30.00 24.00 14.22
C GLU A 19 28.75 23.13 14.52
N VAL A 20 28.95 22.06 15.29
CA VAL A 20 27.93 21.05 15.60
C VAL A 20 26.69 21.66 16.25
N SER A 21 26.86 22.56 17.22
CA SER A 21 25.74 23.13 17.99
C SER A 21 24.78 23.96 17.14
N GLU A 22 25.29 24.76 16.19
CA GLU A 22 24.47 25.64 15.36
C GLU A 22 23.71 24.86 14.28
N ILE A 23 24.37 23.90 13.64
CA ILE A 23 23.71 23.02 12.65
C ILE A 23 22.65 22.15 13.34
N ARG A 24 22.93 21.62 14.54
CA ARG A 24 21.93 20.89 15.33
C ARG A 24 20.74 21.77 15.71
N HIS A 25 20.97 23.05 16.02
CA HIS A 25 19.88 24.00 16.27
C HIS A 25 18.99 24.18 15.03
N LYS A 26 19.57 24.35 13.83
CA LYS A 26 18.81 24.43 12.57
C LYS A 26 18.07 23.13 12.25
N LEU A 27 18.68 21.98 12.48
CA LEU A 27 18.04 20.67 12.31
C LEU A 27 16.87 20.48 13.28
N GLY A 28 17.03 20.91 14.54
CA GLY A 28 15.95 20.90 15.53
C GLY A 28 14.80 21.87 15.22
N ALA A 29 15.07 22.95 14.47
CA ALA A 29 14.02 23.82 13.95
C ALA A 29 13.33 23.25 12.71
N TRP A 30 14.06 22.50 11.87
CA TRP A 30 13.53 21.87 10.66
C TRP A 30 12.71 20.61 10.95
N GLY A 31 13.13 19.82 11.94
CA GLY A 31 12.54 18.52 12.25
C GLY A 31 12.83 18.06 13.68
N THR A 32 12.34 16.86 14.01
CA THR A 32 12.44 16.29 15.34
C THR A 32 13.59 15.29 15.42
N LEU A 33 14.44 15.42 16.44
CA LEU A 33 15.43 14.39 16.78
C LEU A 33 14.73 13.14 17.31
N ILE A 34 15.07 11.98 16.77
CA ILE A 34 14.48 10.69 17.18
C ILE A 34 15.53 9.75 17.76
N SER A 35 15.11 8.94 18.74
CA SER A 35 15.92 7.87 19.32
C SER A 35 15.74 6.56 18.54
N LEU A 36 16.07 6.60 17.24
CA LEU A 36 16.11 5.43 16.38
C LEU A 36 17.39 5.46 15.55
N ASP A 37 17.99 4.29 15.34
CA ASP A 37 19.07 4.13 14.37
C ASP A 37 18.56 4.37 12.93
N ALA A 38 19.48 4.55 11.99
CA ALA A 38 19.15 4.93 10.61
C ALA A 38 18.24 3.90 9.90
N GLU A 39 18.47 2.61 10.13
CA GLU A 39 17.69 1.52 9.55
C GLU A 39 16.26 1.53 10.11
N SER A 40 16.12 1.58 11.44
CA SER A 40 14.83 1.67 12.11
C SER A 40 14.05 2.93 11.73
N ALA A 41 14.73 4.06 11.55
CA ALA A 41 14.14 5.32 11.14
C ALA A 41 13.61 5.27 9.70
N LEU A 42 14.37 4.73 8.75
CA LEU A 42 13.92 4.52 7.37
C LEU A 42 12.68 3.64 7.31
N ARG A 43 12.67 2.54 8.07
CA ARG A 43 11.53 1.60 8.13
C ARG A 43 10.27 2.27 8.67
N LYS A 44 10.39 3.06 9.74
CA LYS A 44 9.24 3.66 10.43
C LYS A 44 8.71 4.91 9.72
N TYR A 45 9.59 5.82 9.35
CA TYR A 45 9.21 7.16 8.91
C TYR A 45 9.43 7.41 7.43
N GLY A 46 10.32 6.65 6.79
CA GLY A 46 10.71 6.90 5.41
C GLY A 46 9.56 6.93 4.38
N PRO A 47 8.47 6.15 4.51
CA PRO A 47 7.36 6.22 3.55
C PRO A 47 6.61 7.55 3.52
N THR A 48 6.67 8.37 4.58
CA THR A 48 5.82 9.57 4.74
C THR A 48 6.58 10.82 5.21
N ARG A 49 7.85 10.68 5.58
CA ARG A 49 8.69 11.74 6.15
C ARG A 49 10.04 11.81 5.46
N ARG A 50 10.69 12.96 5.62
CA ARG A 50 12.06 13.23 5.18
C ARG A 50 13.00 12.97 6.35
N LEU A 51 14.16 12.40 6.07
CA LEU A 51 15.12 12.00 7.09
C LEU A 51 16.48 12.66 6.85
N VAL A 52 17.15 13.05 7.92
CA VAL A 52 18.54 13.50 7.90
C VAL A 52 19.33 12.63 8.86
N PHE A 53 20.39 12.02 8.35
CA PHE A 53 21.36 11.27 9.16
C PHE A 53 22.58 12.16 9.40
N LEU A 54 22.73 12.61 10.64
CA LEU A 54 23.84 13.45 11.05
C LEU A 54 24.95 12.58 11.64
N THR A 55 26.17 12.75 11.13
CA THR A 55 27.38 12.21 11.73
C THR A 55 28.32 13.35 12.10
N ALA A 56 28.76 13.40 13.35
CA ALA A 56 29.68 14.42 13.84
C ALA A 56 30.62 13.85 14.91
N ARG A 57 31.47 14.71 15.47
CA ARG A 57 32.18 14.43 16.73
C ARG A 57 31.71 15.40 17.80
N THR A 58 31.61 14.93 19.04
CA THR A 58 31.36 15.78 20.21
C THR A 58 32.58 16.66 20.49
N GLU A 59 32.44 17.64 21.37
CA GLU A 59 33.57 18.46 21.85
C GLU A 59 34.67 17.60 22.50
N GLU A 60 34.30 16.47 23.09
CA GLU A 60 35.20 15.47 23.68
C GLU A 60 35.79 14.50 22.63
N GLY A 61 35.46 14.68 21.35
CA GLY A 61 35.96 13.86 20.24
C GLY A 61 35.23 12.53 20.03
N ALA A 62 34.20 12.22 20.82
CA ALA A 62 33.41 11.00 20.68
C ALA A 62 32.51 11.07 19.41
N PRO A 63 32.27 9.94 18.72
CA PRO A 63 31.39 9.94 17.55
C PRO A 63 29.93 10.23 17.97
N LEU A 64 29.28 11.11 17.21
CA LEU A 64 27.87 11.47 17.37
C LEU A 64 27.09 11.01 16.12
N TYR A 65 26.03 10.25 16.34
CA TYR A 65 25.08 9.84 15.31
C TYR A 65 23.69 10.26 15.73
N GLU A 66 23.06 11.10 14.91
CA GLU A 66 21.71 11.61 15.18
C GLU A 66 20.84 11.45 13.95
N THR A 67 19.56 11.12 14.16
CA THR A 67 18.58 11.03 13.10
C THR A 67 17.50 12.07 13.33
N TYR A 68 17.25 12.91 12.34
CA TYR A 68 16.18 13.90 12.34
C TYR A 68 15.10 13.49 11.35
N VAL A 69 13.84 13.72 11.72
CA VAL A 69 12.66 13.43 10.88
C VAL A 69 11.81 14.69 10.72
N SER A 70 11.30 14.94 9.52
CA SER A 70 10.41 16.07 9.25
C SER A 70 9.37 15.77 8.17
N GLU A 71 8.26 16.52 8.21
CA GLU A 71 7.34 16.67 7.08
C GLU A 71 7.87 17.67 6.05
N ASN A 72 8.74 18.58 6.48
CA ASN A 72 9.27 19.63 5.63
C ASN A 72 10.19 19.05 4.54
N PRO A 73 10.23 19.66 3.35
CA PRO A 73 11.15 19.26 2.29
C PRO A 73 12.62 19.40 2.71
N LEU A 74 13.50 18.59 2.11
CA LEU A 74 14.95 18.65 2.36
C LEU A 74 15.56 19.90 1.73
N GLU A 75 14.99 20.38 0.64
CA GLU A 75 15.35 21.60 -0.06
C GLU A 75 15.21 22.83 0.85
N LEU A 76 14.19 22.84 1.72
CA LEU A 76 14.01 23.91 2.70
C LEU A 76 15.17 23.91 3.71
N LEU A 77 15.57 22.73 4.21
CA LEU A 77 16.73 22.60 5.11
C LEU A 77 18.01 23.08 4.43
N LEU A 78 18.29 22.59 3.22
CA LEU A 78 19.51 22.93 2.49
C LEU A 78 19.57 24.43 2.18
N THR A 79 18.47 25.01 1.72
CA THR A 79 18.35 26.46 1.49
C THR A 79 18.57 27.25 2.78
N THR A 80 18.03 26.78 3.91
CA THR A 80 18.23 27.41 5.23
C THR A 80 19.70 27.40 5.62
N LEU A 81 20.39 26.27 5.48
CA LEU A 81 21.81 26.13 5.80
C LEU A 81 22.67 27.04 4.91
N ILE A 82 22.46 26.99 3.59
CA ILE A 82 23.21 27.79 2.60
C ILE A 82 23.02 29.29 2.82
N ASN A 83 21.77 29.75 2.96
CA ASN A 83 21.47 31.17 3.13
C ASN A 83 21.95 31.71 4.48
N SER A 84 22.02 30.85 5.50
CA SER A 84 22.62 31.18 6.80
C SER A 84 24.15 31.10 6.79
N ARG A 85 24.77 30.82 5.63
CA ARG A 85 26.23 30.64 5.46
C ARG A 85 26.82 29.55 6.36
N MET A 86 26.02 28.55 6.72
CA MET A 86 26.39 27.40 7.56
C MET A 86 27.15 26.34 6.76
N THR A 87 28.18 26.75 6.03
CA THR A 87 29.05 25.84 5.28
C THR A 87 30.38 25.62 5.99
N GLY A 88 30.71 26.44 6.99
CA GLY A 88 31.81 26.17 7.92
C GLY A 88 31.52 24.90 8.72
N GLY A 89 32.47 23.97 8.79
CA GLY A 89 32.30 22.74 9.58
C GLY A 89 31.46 21.63 8.96
N ILE A 90 30.97 21.78 7.72
CA ILE A 90 30.37 20.66 6.96
C ILE A 90 31.47 19.96 6.17
N ASP A 91 31.74 18.69 6.47
CA ASP A 91 32.64 17.84 5.68
C ASP A 91 31.97 17.40 4.38
N SER A 92 30.71 16.98 4.47
CA SER A 92 29.94 16.53 3.30
C SER A 92 28.45 16.56 3.58
N VAL A 93 27.70 16.87 2.52
CA VAL A 93 26.27 16.59 2.43
C VAL A 93 26.07 15.68 1.23
N SER A 94 25.40 14.56 1.43
CA SER A 94 25.17 13.58 0.38
C SER A 94 23.71 13.16 0.37
N MET A 95 23.17 12.95 -0.83
CA MET A 95 21.88 12.28 -0.98
C MET A 95 22.05 10.79 -0.72
N MET A 96 21.06 10.20 -0.04
CA MET A 96 20.91 8.74 -0.05
C MET A 96 20.41 8.29 -1.43
N PRO A 97 20.65 7.02 -1.84
CA PRO A 97 20.15 6.52 -3.10
C PRO A 97 18.63 6.64 -3.23
N GLY A 98 18.15 6.72 -4.47
CA GLY A 98 16.73 6.74 -4.77
C GLY A 98 16.05 5.41 -4.40
N TYR A 99 15.27 5.40 -3.33
CA TYR A 99 14.48 4.23 -2.95
C TYR A 99 13.20 4.13 -3.80
N ILE A 100 12.92 2.97 -4.38
CA ILE A 100 11.71 2.68 -5.14
C ILE A 100 11.14 1.33 -4.66
N MET A 101 9.83 1.25 -4.48
CA MET A 101 9.13 0.00 -4.19
C MET A 101 8.26 -0.39 -5.38
N MET A 102 8.39 -1.63 -5.84
CA MET A 102 7.58 -2.19 -6.91
C MET A 102 6.82 -3.43 -6.44
N ARG A 103 5.54 -3.52 -6.79
CA ARG A 103 4.71 -4.68 -6.54
C ARG A 103 4.77 -5.64 -7.72
N LEU A 104 5.08 -6.90 -7.45
CA LEU A 104 5.06 -8.00 -8.41
C LEU A 104 4.42 -9.24 -7.76
N MET A 105 3.64 -10.00 -8.52
CA MET A 105 2.96 -11.21 -8.04
C MET A 105 3.34 -12.41 -8.92
N GLY A 106 3.28 -13.62 -8.36
CA GLY A 106 3.74 -14.83 -9.04
C GLY A 106 5.26 -15.03 -8.93
N ASN A 107 5.92 -15.27 -10.06
CA ASN A 107 7.36 -15.48 -10.12
C ASN A 107 8.12 -14.14 -10.16
N LEU A 108 8.42 -13.61 -8.98
CA LEU A 108 9.16 -12.35 -8.84
C LEU A 108 10.51 -12.37 -9.55
N LYS A 109 11.24 -13.49 -9.57
CA LYS A 109 12.54 -13.59 -10.28
C LYS A 109 12.38 -13.29 -11.78
N ARG A 110 11.31 -13.81 -12.39
CA ARG A 110 11.01 -13.56 -13.80
C ARG A 110 10.70 -12.10 -14.06
N GLY A 111 9.84 -11.48 -13.23
CA GLY A 111 9.50 -10.05 -13.35
C GLY A 111 10.71 -9.14 -13.13
N ILE A 112 11.51 -9.41 -12.09
CA ILE A 112 12.77 -8.67 -11.81
C ILE A 112 13.74 -8.79 -12.99
N GLY A 113 13.88 -9.99 -13.56
CA GLY A 113 14.72 -10.22 -14.74
C GLY A 113 14.24 -9.46 -15.98
N ALA A 114 12.93 -9.29 -16.16
CA ALA A 114 12.38 -8.45 -17.24
C ALA A 114 12.75 -6.97 -17.04
N ILE A 115 12.54 -6.46 -15.83
CA ILE A 115 12.90 -5.07 -15.48
C ILE A 115 14.40 -4.82 -15.66
N GLN A 116 15.24 -5.77 -15.22
CA GLN A 116 16.69 -5.67 -15.36
C GLN A 116 17.12 -5.64 -16.84
N ARG A 117 16.47 -6.39 -17.73
CA ARG A 117 16.79 -6.35 -19.17
C ARG A 117 16.52 -4.97 -19.78
N ASP A 118 15.45 -4.31 -19.36
CA ASP A 118 14.99 -3.06 -19.96
C ASP A 118 15.67 -1.82 -19.38
N ILE A 119 15.90 -1.82 -18.06
CA ILE A 119 16.46 -0.67 -17.32
C ILE A 119 17.97 -0.86 -17.07
N GLY A 120 18.46 -2.09 -17.09
CA GLY A 120 19.79 -2.45 -16.64
C GLY A 120 19.87 -2.62 -15.12
N GLY A 121 21.09 -2.57 -14.60
CA GLY A 121 21.37 -2.64 -13.16
C GLY A 121 21.80 -4.02 -12.67
N GLU A 122 22.15 -4.06 -11.39
CA GLU A 122 22.68 -5.23 -10.70
C GLU A 122 21.66 -5.76 -9.70
N ILE A 123 21.43 -7.08 -9.72
CA ILE A 123 20.64 -7.74 -8.69
C ILE A 123 21.50 -7.89 -7.44
N ILE A 124 21.13 -7.19 -6.38
CA ILE A 124 21.81 -7.19 -5.10
C ILE A 124 20.93 -7.82 -4.01
N ASP A 125 21.53 -8.16 -2.88
CA ASP A 125 20.75 -8.44 -1.67
C ASP A 125 20.05 -7.17 -1.18
N ARG A 126 18.79 -7.33 -0.72
CA ARG A 126 17.98 -6.22 -0.20
C ARG A 126 18.61 -5.60 1.04
N ASP A 127 19.08 -6.44 1.96
CA ASP A 127 19.51 -5.99 3.28
C ASP A 127 20.99 -5.59 3.31
N PRO A 128 21.34 -4.53 4.07
CA PRO A 128 20.44 -3.61 4.80
C PRO A 128 19.77 -2.56 3.88
N ILE A 129 18.71 -1.88 4.36
CA ILE A 129 18.04 -0.81 3.59
C ILE A 129 18.85 0.50 3.69
N PHE A 130 19.44 0.78 4.85
CA PHE A 130 20.37 1.88 5.03
C PHE A 130 21.70 1.57 4.34
N ARG A 131 21.91 2.20 3.18
CA ARG A 131 23.03 1.95 2.27
C ARG A 131 23.79 3.23 1.93
N PRO A 132 24.51 3.82 2.90
CA PRO A 132 25.30 5.02 2.66
C PRO A 132 26.52 4.75 1.75
N ASP A 133 26.85 3.48 1.52
CA ASP A 133 27.87 3.03 0.56
C ASP A 133 27.44 3.25 -0.91
N ILE A 134 26.14 3.32 -1.18
CA ILE A 134 25.61 3.50 -2.53
C ILE A 134 25.53 4.99 -2.86
N PRO A 135 26.09 5.44 -4.00
CA PRO A 135 26.02 6.85 -4.40
C PRO A 135 24.56 7.33 -4.53
N GLY A 136 24.27 8.53 -4.03
CA GLY A 136 22.94 9.15 -4.11
C GLY A 136 22.39 9.38 -5.52
N THR A 137 23.25 9.33 -6.54
CA THR A 137 22.86 9.34 -7.96
C THR A 137 22.26 8.02 -8.43
N SER A 138 22.40 6.95 -7.65
CA SER A 138 21.89 5.62 -7.94
C SER A 138 20.48 5.45 -7.35
N SER A 139 19.75 4.45 -7.82
CA SER A 139 18.44 4.07 -7.27
C SER A 139 18.38 2.57 -6.99
N ILE A 140 17.65 2.20 -5.94
CA ILE A 140 17.40 0.82 -5.56
C ILE A 140 15.91 0.54 -5.70
N ILE A 141 15.58 -0.44 -6.53
CA ILE A 141 14.22 -0.93 -6.70
C ILE A 141 14.05 -2.17 -5.82
N TYR A 142 13.19 -2.05 -4.82
CA TYR A 142 12.76 -3.12 -3.95
C TYR A 142 11.47 -3.73 -4.48
N PHE A 143 11.25 -5.01 -4.17
CA PHE A 143 10.10 -5.76 -4.67
C PHE A 143 9.26 -6.32 -3.53
N THR A 144 7.95 -6.40 -3.71
CA THR A 144 7.03 -7.04 -2.76
C THR A 144 5.80 -7.61 -3.47
N PRO A 145 5.18 -8.70 -2.99
CA PRO A 145 3.85 -9.11 -3.47
C PRO A 145 2.70 -8.31 -2.82
N LYS A 146 2.96 -7.57 -1.75
CA LYS A 146 1.94 -6.88 -0.95
C LYS A 146 1.46 -5.58 -1.60
N SER A 147 0.26 -5.15 -1.21
CA SER A 147 -0.31 -3.86 -1.63
C SER A 147 0.57 -2.69 -1.20
N LEU A 148 0.78 -1.74 -2.11
CA LEU A 148 1.56 -0.52 -1.84
C LEU A 148 0.72 0.56 -1.16
N ALA A 149 -0.53 0.27 -0.78
CA ALA A 149 -1.40 1.21 -0.06
C ALA A 149 -0.90 1.53 1.36
N LYS A 150 -0.14 0.62 1.98
CA LYS A 150 0.41 0.80 3.33
C LYS A 150 1.94 0.70 3.36
N SER A 151 2.53 1.06 4.49
CA SER A 151 3.95 0.76 4.73
C SER A 151 4.18 -0.75 4.62
N ILE A 152 5.29 -1.13 3.98
CA ILE A 152 5.65 -2.53 3.75
C ILE A 152 6.68 -2.92 4.79
N PRO A 153 6.37 -3.87 5.71
CA PRO A 153 7.37 -4.44 6.58
C PRO A 153 8.50 -5.08 5.78
N VAL A 154 9.72 -5.06 6.31
CA VAL A 154 10.88 -5.64 5.61
C VAL A 154 10.70 -7.15 5.35
N ASP A 155 10.04 -7.86 6.25
CA ASP A 155 9.75 -9.29 6.08
C ASP A 155 8.77 -9.58 4.93
N ASP A 156 7.98 -8.58 4.53
CA ASP A 156 7.08 -8.64 3.38
C ASP A 156 7.76 -8.21 2.06
N MET A 157 9.02 -7.75 2.12
CA MET A 157 9.82 -7.43 0.94
C MET A 157 10.53 -8.69 0.43
N TYR A 158 10.71 -8.78 -0.89
CA TYR A 158 11.55 -9.79 -1.51
C TYR A 158 13.00 -9.62 -1.07
N ASN A 159 13.74 -10.72 -0.97
CA ASN A 159 15.11 -10.74 -0.44
C ASN A 159 16.17 -10.14 -1.39
N LYS A 160 15.82 -9.95 -2.66
CA LYS A 160 16.67 -9.28 -3.66
C LYS A 160 16.10 -7.93 -4.07
N ALA A 161 16.99 -7.03 -4.48
CA ALA A 161 16.67 -5.72 -5.04
C ALA A 161 17.44 -5.50 -6.35
N LEU A 162 17.05 -4.48 -7.12
CA LEU A 162 17.73 -4.08 -8.34
C LEU A 162 18.37 -2.69 -8.15
N LEU A 163 19.69 -2.64 -8.22
CA LEU A 163 20.50 -1.42 -8.12
C LEU A 163 20.76 -0.85 -9.52
N VAL A 164 20.37 0.40 -9.75
CA VAL A 164 20.49 1.09 -11.03
C VAL A 164 21.33 2.36 -10.86
N HIS A 165 22.44 2.45 -11.59
CA HIS A 165 23.34 3.61 -11.58
C HIS A 165 23.14 4.57 -12.75
N THR A 166 22.47 4.13 -13.81
CA THR A 166 22.45 4.81 -15.11
C THR A 166 21.27 5.76 -15.29
N ARG A 167 20.32 5.79 -14.35
CA ARG A 167 19.08 6.57 -14.43
C ARG A 167 18.70 7.18 -13.09
N SER A 168 18.08 8.35 -13.13
CA SER A 168 17.53 9.00 -11.93
C SER A 168 16.30 8.26 -11.39
N LYS A 169 16.01 8.42 -10.09
CA LYS A 169 14.81 7.88 -9.43
C LYS A 169 13.54 8.22 -10.21
N GLY A 170 13.39 9.47 -10.62
CA GLY A 170 12.21 9.94 -11.36
C GLY A 170 12.03 9.25 -12.71
N ALA A 171 13.11 9.10 -13.49
CA ALA A 171 13.06 8.41 -14.78
C ALA A 171 12.72 6.92 -14.63
N ILE A 172 13.24 6.27 -13.60
CA ILE A 172 12.93 4.86 -13.31
C ILE A 172 11.46 4.72 -12.91
N VAL A 173 10.96 5.56 -11.99
CA VAL A 173 9.55 5.52 -11.56
C VAL A 173 8.62 5.73 -12.75
N GLN A 174 8.89 6.72 -13.61
CA GLN A 174 8.10 6.96 -14.82
C GLN A 174 8.08 5.73 -15.73
N TYR A 175 9.25 5.12 -15.98
CA TYR A 175 9.35 3.93 -16.81
C TYR A 175 8.57 2.75 -16.22
N LEU A 176 8.77 2.45 -14.93
CA LEU A 176 8.08 1.36 -14.24
C LEU A 176 6.56 1.59 -14.16
N SER A 177 6.10 2.83 -14.05
CA SER A 177 4.68 3.16 -14.07
C SER A 177 4.05 2.89 -15.44
N LEU A 178 4.78 3.13 -16.54
CA LEU A 178 4.30 2.87 -17.90
C LEU A 178 4.27 1.35 -18.22
N HIS A 179 5.31 0.63 -17.84
CA HIS A 179 5.48 -0.80 -18.18
C HIS A 179 5.09 -1.77 -17.05
N GLY A 180 4.58 -1.25 -15.93
CA GLY A 180 4.36 -2.04 -14.71
C GLY A 180 3.43 -3.25 -14.91
N ILE A 181 2.38 -3.08 -15.73
CA ILE A 181 1.42 -4.14 -16.03
C ILE A 181 2.09 -5.27 -16.83
N GLU A 182 2.98 -4.93 -17.77
CA GLU A 182 3.74 -5.90 -18.58
C GLU A 182 4.65 -6.75 -17.68
N TYR A 183 5.39 -6.10 -16.77
CA TYR A 183 6.26 -6.81 -15.81
C TYR A 183 5.48 -7.68 -14.83
N LEU A 184 4.28 -7.23 -14.42
CA LEU A 184 3.39 -8.02 -13.60
C LEU A 184 2.88 -9.24 -14.38
N GLY A 185 2.50 -9.09 -15.65
CA GLY A 185 2.11 -10.19 -16.53
C GLY A 185 3.25 -11.20 -16.72
N ASP A 186 4.47 -10.71 -16.92
CA ASP A 186 5.66 -11.56 -16.99
C ASP A 186 5.90 -12.35 -15.71
N ALA A 187 5.74 -11.72 -14.55
CA ALA A 187 5.88 -12.40 -13.26
C ALA A 187 4.78 -13.45 -13.05
N LEU A 188 3.53 -13.16 -13.42
CA LEU A 188 2.41 -14.10 -13.32
C LEU A 188 2.52 -15.28 -14.31
N GLY A 189 3.25 -15.08 -15.42
CA GLY A 189 3.49 -16.10 -16.43
C GLY A 189 2.32 -16.39 -17.36
N THR A 190 1.17 -15.75 -17.15
CA THR A 190 0.01 -15.73 -18.04
C THR A 190 -0.53 -14.30 -18.11
N PRO A 191 -0.96 -13.83 -19.30
CA PRO A 191 -1.57 -12.49 -19.43
C PRO A 191 -3.00 -12.45 -18.87
N ASP A 192 -3.62 -13.61 -18.64
CA ASP A 192 -5.03 -13.72 -18.27
C ASP A 192 -5.20 -13.54 -16.76
N TRP A 193 -5.42 -12.31 -16.32
CA TRP A 193 -5.90 -12.07 -14.97
C TRP A 193 -7.33 -12.60 -14.81
N ASN A 194 -7.75 -12.81 -13.57
CA ASN A 194 -9.09 -13.30 -13.29
C ASN A 194 -10.12 -12.21 -13.60
N ASP A 195 -11.17 -12.61 -14.31
CA ASP A 195 -12.37 -11.81 -14.51
C ASP A 195 -13.44 -12.25 -13.52
N VAL A 196 -13.72 -11.39 -12.54
CA VAL A 196 -14.57 -11.71 -11.40
C VAL A 196 -15.77 -10.77 -11.37
N GLU A 197 -16.98 -11.35 -11.34
CA GLU A 197 -18.20 -10.59 -11.10
C GLU A 197 -18.59 -10.73 -9.62
N ILE A 198 -18.81 -9.59 -8.98
CA ILE A 198 -19.30 -9.52 -7.60
C ILE A 198 -20.71 -8.94 -7.64
N LYS A 199 -21.69 -9.75 -7.28
CA LYS A 199 -23.11 -9.37 -7.25
C LYS A 199 -23.52 -9.04 -5.82
N ILE A 200 -24.12 -7.87 -5.68
CA ILE A 200 -24.61 -7.31 -4.43
C ILE A 200 -26.10 -7.66 -4.33
N CYS A 201 -26.40 -8.61 -3.46
CA CYS A 201 -27.76 -9.07 -3.19
C CYS A 201 -28.20 -8.47 -1.84
N ASP A 202 -28.87 -7.32 -1.91
CA ASP A 202 -29.31 -6.56 -0.75
C ASP A 202 -30.84 -6.55 -0.63
N SER A 203 -31.34 -7.01 0.52
CA SER A 203 -32.77 -7.03 0.84
C SER A 203 -33.30 -5.68 1.30
N ASP A 204 -32.43 -4.78 1.75
CA ASP A 204 -32.82 -3.55 2.46
C ASP A 204 -32.77 -2.31 1.56
N GLY A 205 -32.33 -2.45 0.31
CA GLY A 205 -32.33 -1.38 -0.68
C GLY A 205 -31.23 -0.33 -0.49
N LEU A 206 -30.21 -0.64 0.31
CA LEU A 206 -29.02 0.16 0.62
C LEU A 206 -27.85 -0.13 -0.35
N PHE A 207 -28.15 -0.48 -1.60
CA PHE A 207 -27.19 -0.91 -2.61
C PHE A 207 -26.01 0.05 -2.79
N ASP A 208 -26.25 1.35 -2.82
CA ASP A 208 -25.18 2.35 -3.00
C ASP A 208 -24.17 2.32 -1.85
N LEU A 209 -24.62 2.09 -0.62
CA LEU A 209 -23.72 1.96 0.54
C LEU A 209 -22.90 0.68 0.45
N HIS A 210 -23.50 -0.43 0.04
CA HIS A 210 -22.77 -1.70 -0.15
C HIS A 210 -21.78 -1.65 -1.33
N ARG A 211 -22.17 -1.00 -2.42
CA ARG A 211 -21.29 -0.69 -3.57
C ARG A 211 -20.10 0.16 -3.12
N GLN A 212 -20.34 1.22 -2.36
CA GLN A 212 -19.26 2.06 -1.82
C GLN A 212 -18.33 1.25 -0.91
N ARG A 213 -18.84 0.39 -0.03
CA ARG A 213 -18.01 -0.49 0.82
C ARG A 213 -17.11 -1.40 -0.02
N LEU A 214 -17.68 -2.05 -1.04
CA LEU A 214 -16.92 -2.91 -1.96
C LEU A 214 -15.84 -2.13 -2.71
N LEU A 215 -16.17 -0.93 -3.19
CA LEU A 215 -15.23 -0.07 -3.90
C LEU A 215 -14.09 0.41 -2.99
N THR A 216 -14.41 0.91 -1.79
CA THR A 216 -13.44 1.34 -0.77
C THR A 216 -12.41 0.25 -0.49
N VAL A 217 -12.87 -0.99 -0.27
CA VAL A 217 -11.98 -2.11 0.03
C VAL A 217 -11.18 -2.54 -1.19
N THR A 218 -11.80 -2.61 -2.37
CA THR A 218 -11.11 -2.95 -3.62
C THR A 218 -10.01 -1.95 -3.96
N GLN A 219 -10.25 -0.66 -3.69
CA GLN A 219 -9.29 0.41 -3.91
C GLN A 219 -8.20 0.43 -2.84
N GLY A 220 -8.55 0.37 -1.56
CA GLY A 220 -7.61 0.37 -0.44
C GLY A 220 -6.69 -0.84 -0.45
N MET A 221 -7.18 -2.02 -0.85
CA MET A 221 -6.34 -3.22 -1.00
C MET A 221 -5.58 -3.26 -2.34
N GLN A 222 -5.90 -2.36 -3.27
CA GLN A 222 -5.31 -2.31 -4.61
C GLN A 222 -5.35 -3.67 -5.33
N ILE A 223 -6.49 -4.37 -5.27
CA ILE A 223 -6.61 -5.76 -5.74
C ILE A 223 -6.92 -5.88 -7.22
N GLY A 224 -7.28 -4.81 -7.91
CA GLY A 224 -7.58 -4.88 -9.34
C GLY A 224 -8.15 -3.58 -9.92
N ILE A 225 -8.78 -3.72 -11.08
CA ILE A 225 -9.41 -2.65 -11.85
C ILE A 225 -10.89 -3.01 -12.02
N VAL A 226 -11.77 -2.09 -11.64
CA VAL A 226 -13.21 -2.22 -11.90
C VAL A 226 -13.45 -1.89 -13.37
N LEU A 227 -13.99 -2.83 -14.13
CA LEU A 227 -14.24 -2.69 -15.58
C LEU A 227 -15.66 -2.26 -15.89
N GLU A 228 -16.63 -2.74 -15.10
CA GLU A 228 -18.04 -2.52 -15.35
C GLU A 228 -18.81 -2.49 -14.03
N GLU A 229 -19.84 -1.65 -13.99
CA GLU A 229 -20.84 -1.67 -12.93
C GLU A 229 -22.23 -1.52 -13.56
N LYS A 230 -23.17 -2.41 -13.23
CA LYS A 230 -24.52 -2.34 -13.78
C LYS A 230 -25.56 -2.97 -12.86
N TRP A 231 -26.80 -2.54 -13.08
CA TRP A 231 -27.97 -3.25 -12.55
C TRP A 231 -28.25 -4.49 -13.38
N GLU A 232 -28.41 -5.60 -12.70
CA GLU A 232 -28.85 -6.87 -13.26
C GLU A 232 -30.11 -7.38 -12.57
N ARG A 233 -30.66 -8.43 -13.15
CA ARG A 233 -31.88 -9.10 -12.71
C ARG A 233 -31.58 -10.58 -12.56
N GLU A 234 -31.55 -11.07 -11.33
CA GLU A 234 -31.35 -12.49 -11.06
C GLU A 234 -32.66 -13.21 -10.77
N GLN A 235 -32.79 -14.44 -11.31
CA GLN A 235 -33.89 -15.32 -10.94
C GLN A 235 -33.58 -15.98 -9.59
N ALA A 236 -34.36 -15.61 -8.58
CA ALA A 236 -34.39 -16.37 -7.34
C ALA A 236 -35.05 -17.74 -7.56
N LEU A 237 -34.81 -18.68 -6.64
CA LEU A 237 -35.35 -20.05 -6.59
C LEU A 237 -36.88 -20.18 -6.79
N THR A 238 -37.63 -19.06 -6.73
CA THR A 238 -39.10 -19.00 -6.82
C THR A 238 -39.64 -18.28 -8.08
N ARG A 239 -38.87 -18.19 -9.18
CA ARG A 239 -39.21 -17.43 -10.41
C ARG A 239 -39.43 -15.93 -10.20
N ARG A 240 -39.09 -15.40 -9.02
CA ARG A 240 -39.07 -13.95 -8.76
C ARG A 240 -37.74 -13.40 -9.24
N THR A 241 -37.80 -12.31 -10.00
CA THR A 241 -36.62 -11.58 -10.43
C THR A 241 -36.28 -10.50 -9.42
N ILE A 242 -35.09 -10.56 -8.84
CA ILE A 242 -34.62 -9.59 -7.83
C ILE A 242 -33.57 -8.69 -8.51
N PRO A 243 -33.64 -7.37 -8.33
CA PRO A 243 -32.58 -6.49 -8.78
C PRO A 243 -31.31 -6.77 -7.97
N VAL A 244 -30.20 -6.99 -8.67
CA VAL A 244 -28.87 -7.11 -8.08
C VAL A 244 -27.95 -6.10 -8.74
N TYR A 245 -27.01 -5.55 -7.98
CA TYR A 245 -25.99 -4.69 -8.55
C TYR A 245 -24.73 -5.52 -8.80
N MET A 246 -24.21 -5.51 -10.02
CA MET A 246 -23.01 -6.27 -10.40
C MET A 246 -21.84 -5.32 -10.57
N MET A 247 -20.70 -5.69 -9.97
CA MET A 247 -19.40 -5.06 -10.21
C MET A 247 -18.45 -6.08 -10.83
N LYS A 248 -17.89 -5.74 -11.98
CA LYS A 248 -16.92 -6.56 -12.71
C LYS A 248 -15.50 -6.11 -12.39
N LEU A 249 -14.68 -7.02 -11.87
CA LEU A 249 -13.32 -6.78 -11.39
C LEU A 249 -12.33 -7.62 -12.20
N TYR A 250 -11.36 -6.97 -12.83
CA TYR A 250 -10.20 -7.63 -13.43
C TYR A 250 -9.04 -7.61 -12.45
N THR A 251 -8.57 -8.79 -12.04
CA THR A 251 -7.67 -8.93 -10.89
C THR A 251 -6.60 -10.01 -11.05
N PRO A 252 -5.32 -9.70 -10.76
CA PRO A 252 -4.26 -10.69 -10.70
C PRO A 252 -4.31 -11.54 -9.41
N VAL A 253 -5.25 -11.23 -8.49
CA VAL A 253 -5.43 -11.93 -7.22
C VAL A 253 -6.23 -13.20 -7.45
N ASP A 254 -5.94 -14.25 -6.70
CA ASP A 254 -6.67 -15.50 -6.79
C ASP A 254 -8.16 -15.34 -6.41
N ILE A 255 -9.02 -16.07 -7.12
CA ILE A 255 -10.48 -15.99 -6.99
C ILE A 255 -10.94 -16.30 -5.55
N GLN A 256 -10.25 -17.21 -4.84
CA GLN A 256 -10.60 -17.57 -3.47
C GLN A 256 -10.34 -16.41 -2.50
N THR A 257 -9.27 -15.63 -2.69
CA THR A 257 -9.03 -14.40 -1.95
C THR A 257 -10.11 -13.36 -2.22
N ILE A 258 -10.60 -13.22 -3.46
CA ILE A 258 -11.76 -12.35 -3.75
C ILE A 258 -13.01 -12.84 -3.03
N LYS A 259 -13.27 -14.16 -2.99
CA LYS A 259 -14.40 -14.70 -2.22
C LYS A 259 -14.28 -14.45 -0.72
N LYS A 260 -13.10 -14.61 -0.13
CA LYS A 260 -12.84 -14.27 1.28
C LYS A 260 -13.14 -12.79 1.56
N LEU A 261 -12.70 -11.91 0.67
CA LEU A 261 -12.94 -10.47 0.79
C LEU A 261 -14.43 -10.17 0.75
N ALA A 262 -15.16 -10.70 -0.24
CA ALA A 262 -16.60 -10.57 -0.34
C ALA A 262 -17.30 -11.03 0.95
N MET A 263 -16.94 -12.22 1.46
CA MET A 263 -17.46 -12.75 2.73
C MET A 263 -17.14 -11.84 3.92
N GLY A 264 -15.96 -11.21 3.96
CA GLY A 264 -15.62 -10.25 5.02
C GLY A 264 -16.52 -9.01 5.02
N LEU A 265 -16.92 -8.54 3.83
CA LEU A 265 -17.80 -7.38 3.68
C LEU A 265 -19.28 -7.71 3.92
N GLU A 266 -19.68 -8.98 3.90
CA GLU A 266 -21.05 -9.39 4.25
C GLU A 266 -21.41 -9.05 5.71
N TYR A 267 -20.42 -8.88 6.60
CA TYR A 267 -20.63 -8.72 8.03
C TYR A 267 -20.09 -7.39 8.58
N ASN A 268 -20.66 -6.95 9.71
CA ASN A 268 -20.12 -5.85 10.52
C ASN A 268 -19.22 -6.37 11.66
N ASP A 269 -18.71 -5.44 12.48
CA ASP A 269 -17.86 -5.73 13.65
C ASP A 269 -18.53 -6.59 14.74
N ARG A 270 -19.87 -6.62 14.78
CA ARG A 270 -20.67 -7.45 15.69
C ARG A 270 -21.05 -8.81 15.10
N GLY A 271 -20.60 -9.12 13.88
CA GLY A 271 -20.97 -10.36 13.19
C GLY A 271 -22.40 -10.37 12.65
N GLN A 272 -23.06 -9.21 12.59
CA GLN A 272 -24.36 -9.09 11.95
C GLN A 272 -24.17 -8.97 10.45
N ARG A 273 -24.99 -9.69 9.69
CA ARG A 273 -24.92 -9.68 8.23
C ARG A 273 -25.63 -8.44 7.68
N PHE A 274 -24.94 -7.73 6.80
CA PHE A 274 -25.42 -6.56 6.08
C PHE A 274 -25.95 -6.92 4.70
N VAL A 275 -25.24 -7.75 3.96
CA VAL A 275 -25.55 -8.01 2.54
C VAL A 275 -25.00 -9.38 2.15
N ASP A 276 -25.45 -9.93 1.02
CA ASP A 276 -24.79 -11.07 0.39
C ASP A 276 -23.97 -10.60 -0.81
N PHE A 277 -22.68 -10.95 -0.82
CA PHE A 277 -21.79 -10.70 -1.94
C PHE A 277 -21.48 -12.02 -2.62
N ASP A 278 -22.14 -12.24 -3.75
CA ASP A 278 -21.94 -13.41 -4.57
C ASP A 278 -20.81 -13.18 -5.57
N VAL A 279 -19.83 -14.07 -5.56
CA VAL A 279 -18.65 -13.98 -6.42
C VAL A 279 -18.76 -15.02 -7.52
N TYR A 280 -18.56 -14.60 -8.76
CA TYR A 280 -18.58 -15.43 -9.95
C TYR A 280 -17.26 -15.31 -10.70
N HIS A 281 -16.83 -16.42 -11.31
CA HIS A 281 -15.73 -16.45 -12.26
C HIS A 281 -16.22 -17.14 -13.53
N GLY A 282 -16.42 -16.35 -14.59
CA GLY A 282 -17.29 -16.74 -15.70
C GLY A 282 -18.70 -17.10 -15.20
N ASP A 283 -19.28 -18.17 -15.73
CA ASP A 283 -20.65 -18.59 -15.36
C ASP A 283 -20.75 -19.35 -14.01
N ARG A 284 -19.64 -19.46 -13.26
CA ARG A 284 -19.56 -20.29 -12.05
C ARG A 284 -19.56 -19.44 -10.78
N LYS A 285 -20.56 -19.64 -9.93
CA LYS A 285 -20.59 -19.09 -8.58
C LYS A 285 -19.53 -19.77 -7.70
N ILE A 286 -18.73 -18.95 -7.03
CA ILE A 286 -17.68 -19.40 -6.13
C ILE A 286 -18.27 -19.66 -4.75
N SER A 287 -18.19 -20.93 -4.34
CA SER A 287 -18.76 -21.41 -3.09
C SER A 287 -18.00 -20.92 -1.86
N ALA A 288 -18.74 -20.62 -0.79
CA ALA A 288 -18.18 -20.38 0.54
C ALA A 288 -17.74 -21.67 1.27
N PHE A 289 -18.14 -22.85 0.79
CA PHE A 289 -17.80 -24.13 1.43
C PHE A 289 -16.30 -24.40 1.50
N THR A 290 -15.53 -23.97 0.49
CA THR A 290 -14.07 -24.05 0.49
C THR A 290 -13.45 -23.38 1.72
N GLU A 291 -14.06 -22.31 2.22
CA GLU A 291 -13.57 -21.59 3.41
C GLU A 291 -14.00 -22.23 4.72
N LEU A 292 -15.17 -22.86 4.74
CA LEU A 292 -15.64 -23.66 5.89
C LEU A 292 -14.78 -24.91 6.08
N GLU A 293 -14.41 -25.61 5.00
CA GLU A 293 -13.53 -26.79 5.07
C GLU A 293 -12.14 -26.45 5.61
N LYS A 294 -11.60 -25.28 5.26
CA LYS A 294 -10.30 -24.79 5.76
C LYS A 294 -10.34 -24.34 7.22
N ASN A 295 -11.53 -24.10 7.78
CA ASN A 295 -11.73 -23.60 9.14
C ASN A 295 -12.73 -24.50 9.89
N PRO A 296 -12.37 -25.77 10.16
CA PRO A 296 -13.28 -26.72 10.78
C PRO A 296 -13.74 -26.21 12.16
N GLY A 297 -15.04 -26.35 12.43
CA GLY A 297 -15.66 -25.91 13.69
C GLY A 297 -16.05 -24.44 13.74
N LYS A 298 -15.77 -23.64 12.69
CA LYS A 298 -16.22 -22.25 12.61
C LYS A 298 -17.49 -22.10 11.78
N THR A 299 -18.36 -21.20 12.22
CA THR A 299 -19.55 -20.76 11.49
C THR A 299 -19.19 -19.78 10.38
N ARG A 300 -20.08 -19.59 9.40
CA ARG A 300 -19.91 -18.61 8.32
C ARG A 300 -19.72 -17.19 8.87
N ASN A 301 -20.42 -16.84 9.94
CA ASN A 301 -20.31 -15.51 10.57
C ASN A 301 -18.94 -15.30 11.21
N GLU A 302 -18.41 -16.30 11.92
CA GLU A 302 -17.06 -16.22 12.50
C GLU A 302 -16.00 -16.09 11.41
N ILE A 303 -16.12 -16.84 10.32
CA ILE A 303 -15.23 -16.71 9.14
C ILE A 303 -15.37 -15.32 8.51
N GLY A 304 -16.59 -14.80 8.39
CA GLY A 304 -16.86 -13.44 7.92
C GLY A 304 -16.14 -12.37 8.76
N ILE A 305 -16.26 -12.44 10.08
CA ILE A 305 -15.56 -11.52 11.00
C ILE A 305 -14.03 -11.66 10.87
N MET A 306 -13.52 -12.88 10.78
CA MET A 306 -12.09 -13.12 10.56
C MET A 306 -11.60 -12.47 9.27
N ASN A 307 -12.32 -12.67 8.17
CA ASN A 307 -11.98 -12.07 6.89
C ASN A 307 -12.10 -10.54 6.92
N ARG A 308 -13.10 -9.99 7.61
CA ARG A 308 -13.22 -8.55 7.84
C ARG A 308 -11.99 -7.99 8.56
N ASN A 309 -11.54 -8.65 9.63
CA ASN A 309 -10.36 -8.23 10.36
C ASN A 309 -9.09 -8.31 9.50
N GLU A 310 -9.00 -9.29 8.60
CA GLU A 310 -7.89 -9.38 7.65
C GLU A 310 -7.93 -8.26 6.60
N ILE A 311 -9.12 -7.88 6.12
CA ILE A 311 -9.30 -6.71 5.25
C ILE A 311 -8.77 -5.45 5.95
N LEU A 312 -9.21 -5.18 7.18
CA LEU A 312 -8.83 -4.00 7.95
C LEU A 312 -7.32 -3.89 8.19
N LYS A 313 -6.61 -5.02 8.33
CA LYS A 313 -5.14 -5.03 8.47
C LYS A 313 -4.42 -4.66 7.18
N ASN A 314 -5.07 -4.76 6.02
CA ASN A 314 -4.44 -4.68 4.70
C ASN A 314 -4.88 -3.48 3.85
N ILE A 315 -5.82 -2.68 4.33
CA ILE A 315 -6.18 -1.38 3.75
C ILE A 315 -5.52 -0.23 4.53
N ASP A 316 -5.43 0.93 3.91
CA ASP A 316 -4.96 2.17 4.54
C ASP A 316 -5.99 2.75 5.51
N ILE A 317 -5.55 3.66 6.38
CA ILE A 317 -6.37 4.23 7.45
C ILE A 317 -7.58 5.02 6.92
N ASP A 318 -7.46 5.68 5.77
CA ASP A 318 -8.55 6.45 5.19
C ASP A 318 -9.65 5.50 4.69
N SER A 319 -9.26 4.40 4.04
CA SER A 319 -10.16 3.32 3.65
C SER A 319 -10.84 2.66 4.86
N ILE A 320 -10.15 2.49 5.99
CA ILE A 320 -10.74 1.98 7.25
C ILE A 320 -11.82 2.95 7.75
N ASN A 321 -11.48 4.24 7.84
CA ASN A 321 -12.38 5.27 8.34
C ASN A 321 -13.64 5.36 7.47
N GLU A 322 -13.47 5.31 6.15
CA GLU A 322 -14.58 5.33 5.21
C GLU A 322 -15.44 4.06 5.32
N LEU A 323 -14.84 2.89 5.45
CA LEU A 323 -15.57 1.65 5.64
C LEU A 323 -16.43 1.69 6.92
N ILE A 324 -15.86 2.16 8.04
CA ILE A 324 -16.59 2.32 9.32
C ILE A 324 -17.73 3.34 9.19
N ARG A 325 -17.49 4.47 8.49
CA ARG A 325 -18.51 5.49 8.24
C ARG A 325 -19.70 4.91 7.47
N LEU A 326 -19.43 4.13 6.42
CA LEU A 326 -20.46 3.46 5.61
C LEU A 326 -21.24 2.43 6.43
N GLU A 327 -20.56 1.64 7.26
CA GLU A 327 -21.21 0.67 8.16
C GLU A 327 -22.14 1.35 9.17
N ALA A 328 -21.70 2.48 9.75
CA ALA A 328 -22.54 3.26 10.66
C ALA A 328 -23.77 3.87 9.98
N GLU A 329 -23.65 4.28 8.72
CA GLU A 329 -24.78 4.81 7.94
C GLU A 329 -25.79 3.70 7.59
N ILE A 330 -25.32 2.50 7.24
CA ILE A 330 -26.19 1.33 7.03
C ILE A 330 -27.00 1.04 8.30
N ASP A 331 -26.35 0.97 9.46
CA ASP A 331 -27.01 0.75 10.75
C ASP A 331 -28.04 1.83 11.07
N ARG A 332 -27.76 3.08 10.72
CA ARG A 332 -28.68 4.21 10.90
C ARG A 332 -29.92 4.06 10.02
N GLN A 333 -29.75 3.73 8.75
CA GLN A 333 -30.87 3.59 7.81
C GLN A 333 -31.75 2.37 8.12
N ARG A 334 -31.15 1.26 8.56
CA ARG A 334 -31.89 0.07 9.04
C ARG A 334 -32.76 0.34 10.27
N LYS A 335 -32.34 1.26 11.14
CA LYS A 335 -33.08 1.65 12.35
C LYS A 335 -34.18 2.68 12.08
N ARG A 336 -34.21 3.30 10.89
CA ARG A 336 -35.29 4.21 10.55
C ARG A 336 -36.59 3.40 10.37
N PRO A 337 -37.69 3.76 11.06
CA PRO A 337 -38.96 3.10 10.84
C PRO A 337 -39.38 3.28 9.38
N VAL A 338 -39.82 2.18 8.75
CA VAL A 338 -40.34 2.17 7.39
C VAL A 338 -41.49 3.18 7.30
N GLY A 339 -41.25 4.33 6.64
CA GLY A 339 -42.22 5.41 6.47
C GLY A 339 -41.78 6.82 6.87
N ALA A 340 -40.60 7.02 7.47
CA ALA A 340 -40.07 8.36 7.70
C ALA A 340 -39.55 8.96 6.37
N LYS A 341 -40.37 9.82 5.73
CA LYS A 341 -39.93 10.64 4.59
C LYS A 341 -38.73 11.49 5.02
N ALA A 342 -37.77 11.64 4.11
CA ALA A 342 -36.70 12.62 4.27
C ALA A 342 -37.34 14.02 4.27
N ASP A 343 -37.19 14.77 5.36
CA ASP A 343 -37.50 16.19 5.36
C ASP A 343 -36.53 16.87 4.38
N THR A 344 -37.14 17.53 3.39
CA THR A 344 -36.50 18.31 2.31
C THR A 344 -35.72 19.51 2.82
#